data_AF-A0A2H3G1D3-F1
#
_entry.id   AF-A0A2H3G1D3-F1
#
_cell.length_a   1.000
_cell.length_b   1.000
_cell.length_c   1.000
_cell.angle_alpha   90.00
_cell.angle_beta   90.00
_cell.angle_gamma   90.00
#
_symmetry.space_group_name_H-M   'P 1'
#
loop_
_entity.id
_entity.type
_entity.pdbx_description
1 polymer ?
#
loop_
_entity_poly.entity_id
_entity_poly.type
_entity_poly.pdbx_seq_one_letter_code
_entity_poly.pdbx_strand_id
1 'polypeptide(L)'
;MEKPLIPYEKAADEVTFPEKIQVQAIKEAYAAITEKYDGYTLRSYLTGKAGWTEDAINLYDLGNAHVVFENGFIESFKDALLSSNKGGEQAGMKQLQEGMDAVPNAFVSSDRKEKSLVDDIIYGARVTEIGILEQSDPQIPLQAPVKVTYEVTANSLTKSITSDYLILAIPYTAQRTIAKSKPFVPMQEMAVRDVRYVEVTKILLQYKKRWWEEVFAEAGQGLDGGLVSDLPIRYTMFPKTEGNTQFENSNRGVIMAAYTFEQDATILGSLSPERRIQIAAENLNRIFPGAKSLDLLEAGASQVFPADELAGGSAFCYFGPMQKTKFLDTMQKPDWENRVFFAGEQASFTHGWIQGAFEAGLRCVQQIWSVAVEDEAQ
;
A
#
# COMPACT_ATOMS: atom_id res chain seq x y z
N MET A 1 4.46 -33.20 14.70
CA MET A 1 3.00 -33.40 14.59
C MET A 1 2.43 -32.13 13.99
N GLU A 2 2.28 -32.11 12.66
CA GLU A 2 1.63 -31.02 11.94
C GLU A 2 0.16 -30.97 12.37
N LYS A 3 -0.30 -29.83 12.87
CA LYS A 3 -1.74 -29.60 13.01
C LYS A 3 -2.31 -29.51 11.58
N PRO A 4 -3.37 -30.25 11.25
CA PRO A 4 -3.96 -30.18 9.92
C PRO A 4 -4.47 -28.76 9.66
N LEU A 5 -4.15 -28.23 8.47
CA LEU A 5 -4.74 -27.00 7.93
C LEU A 5 -6.27 -27.10 8.05
N ILE A 6 -6.88 -26.15 8.75
CA ILE A 6 -8.33 -26.03 8.82
C ILE A 6 -8.81 -25.76 7.38
N PRO A 7 -9.72 -26.58 6.82
CA PRO A 7 -10.29 -26.31 5.50
C PRO A 7 -10.92 -24.92 5.47
N TYR A 8 -10.65 -24.15 4.41
CA TYR A 8 -11.09 -22.75 4.23
C TYR A 8 -12.59 -22.55 4.54
N GLU A 9 -13.42 -23.55 4.24
CA GLU A 9 -14.86 -23.57 4.48
C GLU A 9 -15.23 -23.41 5.97
N LYS A 10 -14.42 -23.94 6.92
CA LYS A 10 -14.71 -23.82 8.36
C LYS A 10 -14.32 -22.48 8.98
N ALA A 11 -13.44 -21.70 8.35
CA ALA A 11 -13.01 -20.40 8.87
C ALA A 11 -14.00 -19.28 8.49
N ALA A 12 -14.80 -19.47 7.44
CA ALA A 12 -15.82 -18.51 7.01
C ALA A 12 -17.06 -18.50 7.92
N ASP A 13 -17.37 -19.63 8.57
CA ASP A 13 -18.58 -19.80 9.37
C ASP A 13 -18.56 -19.10 10.74
N GLU A 14 -17.41 -18.62 11.22
CA GLU A 14 -17.29 -17.92 12.52
C GLU A 14 -17.43 -16.39 12.41
N VAL A 15 -17.55 -15.83 11.21
CA VAL A 15 -17.79 -14.38 11.04
C VAL A 15 -19.28 -14.12 11.04
N THR A 16 -19.83 -13.84 12.23
CA THR A 16 -21.19 -13.30 12.36
C THR A 16 -21.19 -11.85 11.91
N PHE A 17 -21.53 -11.61 10.63
CA PHE A 17 -21.82 -10.26 10.17
C PHE A 17 -23.08 -9.75 10.88
N PRO A 18 -23.09 -8.51 11.43
CA PRO A 18 -24.30 -7.94 11.98
C PRO A 18 -25.42 -7.95 10.94
N GLU A 19 -26.66 -8.09 11.43
CA GLU A 19 -27.89 -8.19 10.65
C GLU A 19 -27.87 -7.32 9.38
N LYS A 20 -28.05 -7.97 8.22
CA LYS A 20 -28.15 -7.41 6.86
C LYS A 20 -27.53 -6.01 6.70
N ILE A 21 -26.22 -5.97 6.48
CA ILE A 21 -25.54 -4.79 5.95
C ILE A 21 -26.26 -4.35 4.66
N GLN A 22 -26.85 -3.16 4.65
CA GLN A 22 -27.53 -2.60 3.48
C GLN A 22 -26.49 -2.04 2.49
N VAL A 23 -25.80 -2.94 1.80
CA VAL A 23 -24.67 -2.62 0.89
C VAL A 23 -25.03 -1.52 -0.11
N GLN A 24 -26.25 -1.57 -0.68
CA GLN A 24 -26.69 -0.58 -1.65
C GLN A 24 -26.84 0.82 -1.03
N ALA A 25 -27.47 0.91 0.15
CA ALA A 25 -27.61 2.18 0.87
C ALA A 25 -26.23 2.76 1.26
N ILE A 26 -25.27 1.90 1.64
CA ILE A 26 -23.89 2.33 1.93
C ILE A 26 -23.20 2.88 0.69
N LYS A 27 -23.33 2.21 -0.46
CA LYS A 27 -22.77 2.68 -1.74
C LYS A 27 -23.34 4.03 -2.14
N GLU A 28 -24.66 4.19 -2.06
CA GLU A 28 -25.35 5.46 -2.36
C GLU A 28 -24.91 6.58 -1.42
N ALA A 29 -24.80 6.29 -0.11
CA ALA A 29 -24.31 7.25 0.86
C ALA A 29 -22.85 7.65 0.58
N TYR A 30 -21.98 6.69 0.28
CA TYR A 30 -20.58 6.96 -0.04
C TYR A 30 -20.42 7.80 -1.31
N ALA A 31 -21.22 7.51 -2.35
CA ALA A 31 -21.26 8.32 -3.57
C ALA A 31 -21.73 9.75 -3.28
N ALA A 32 -22.81 9.92 -2.53
CA ALA A 32 -23.34 11.24 -2.17
C ALA A 32 -22.36 12.06 -1.31
N ILE A 33 -21.66 11.42 -0.37
CA ILE A 33 -20.61 12.07 0.44
C ILE A 33 -19.44 12.48 -0.46
N THR A 34 -19.01 11.60 -1.38
CA THR A 34 -17.94 11.88 -2.34
C THR A 34 -18.29 13.07 -3.23
N GLU A 35 -19.45 13.05 -3.89
CA GLU A 35 -19.91 14.13 -4.75
C GLU A 35 -19.92 15.48 -4.02
N LYS A 36 -20.33 15.47 -2.74
CA LYS A 36 -20.44 16.70 -1.95
C LYS A 36 -19.11 17.22 -1.42
N TYR A 37 -18.17 16.34 -1.07
CA TYR A 37 -17.00 16.70 -0.26
C TYR A 37 -15.65 16.31 -0.84
N ASP A 38 -15.56 15.70 -2.03
CA ASP A 38 -14.28 15.37 -2.68
C ASP A 38 -13.40 16.60 -2.91
N GLY A 39 -13.99 17.78 -3.10
CA GLY A 39 -13.24 19.03 -3.27
C GLY A 39 -12.55 19.57 -2.02
N TYR A 40 -12.71 18.93 -0.85
CA TYR A 40 -12.10 19.39 0.40
C TYR A 40 -10.85 18.59 0.73
N THR A 41 -9.87 19.27 1.34
CA THR A 41 -8.87 18.59 2.15
C THR A 41 -9.50 18.22 3.49
N LEU A 42 -8.89 17.31 4.26
CA LEU A 42 -9.37 17.03 5.61
C LEU A 42 -9.42 18.32 6.46
N ARG A 43 -8.38 19.16 6.41
CA ARG A 43 -8.35 20.43 7.13
C ARG A 43 -9.48 21.36 6.71
N SER A 44 -9.65 21.60 5.41
CA SER A 44 -10.66 22.56 4.93
C SER A 44 -12.08 22.07 5.16
N TYR A 45 -12.31 20.76 5.21
CA TYR A 45 -13.56 20.19 5.68
C TYR A 45 -13.77 20.44 7.18
N LEU A 46 -12.79 20.11 8.03
CA LEU A 46 -12.94 20.23 9.48
C LEU A 46 -13.19 21.68 9.91
N THR A 47 -12.43 22.64 9.36
CA THR A 47 -12.60 24.05 9.71
C THR A 47 -13.80 24.67 9.00
N GLY A 48 -13.91 24.49 7.67
CA GLY A 48 -14.91 25.18 6.85
C GLY A 48 -16.31 24.56 6.85
N LYS A 49 -16.44 23.25 7.11
CA LYS A 49 -17.73 22.53 7.14
C LYS A 49 -18.12 22.03 8.51
N ALA A 50 -17.19 21.44 9.25
CA ALA A 50 -17.47 20.93 10.59
C ALA A 50 -17.35 22.01 11.68
N GLY A 51 -16.78 23.18 11.36
CA GLY A 51 -16.68 24.31 12.30
C GLY A 51 -15.68 24.08 13.43
N TRP A 52 -14.66 23.25 13.22
CA TRP A 52 -13.62 23.01 14.22
C TRP A 52 -12.80 24.28 14.45
N THR A 53 -12.48 24.53 15.72
CA THR A 53 -11.56 25.60 16.12
C THR A 53 -10.11 25.19 15.85
N GLU A 54 -9.20 26.15 15.79
CA GLU A 54 -7.75 25.87 15.71
C GLU A 54 -7.28 25.00 16.89
N ASP A 55 -7.83 25.20 18.08
CA ASP A 55 -7.51 24.36 19.25
C ASP A 55 -7.93 22.91 19.05
N ALA A 56 -9.09 22.66 18.43
CA ALA A 56 -9.54 21.30 18.09
C ALA A 56 -8.65 20.65 17.03
N ILE A 57 -8.21 21.44 16.03
CA ILE A 57 -7.26 20.99 15.01
C ILE A 57 -5.92 20.63 15.65
N ASN A 58 -5.38 21.49 16.51
CA ASN A 58 -4.12 21.26 17.23
C ASN A 58 -4.21 20.03 18.14
N LEU A 59 -5.35 19.83 18.82
CA LEU A 59 -5.58 18.65 19.64
C LEU A 59 -5.60 17.37 18.81
N TYR A 60 -6.23 17.39 17.64
CA TYR A 60 -6.27 16.23 16.74
C TYR A 60 -4.89 15.96 16.11
N ASP A 61 -4.09 17.00 15.89
CA ASP A 61 -2.72 16.86 15.38
C ASP A 61 -1.78 16.09 16.33
N LEU A 62 -2.03 16.14 17.65
CA LEU A 62 -1.27 15.32 18.61
C LEU A 62 -1.34 13.82 18.28
N GLY A 63 -2.39 13.37 17.59
CA GLY A 63 -2.55 12.02 17.06
C GLY A 63 -1.81 11.76 15.75
N ASN A 64 -0.86 12.61 15.35
CA ASN A 64 -0.13 12.55 14.07
C ASN A 64 -0.98 12.90 12.84
N ALA A 65 -2.00 13.76 12.98
CA ALA A 65 -2.95 14.05 11.92
C ALA A 65 -2.43 15.07 10.86
N HIS A 66 -1.35 15.80 11.13
CA HIS A 66 -0.76 16.73 10.16
C HIS A 66 -0.37 16.07 8.83
N VAL A 67 -0.05 14.78 8.81
CA VAL A 67 0.27 14.05 7.57
C VAL A 67 -0.96 13.78 6.69
N VAL A 68 -2.18 13.95 7.20
CA VAL A 68 -3.41 13.74 6.41
C VAL A 68 -4.23 15.00 6.21
N PHE A 69 -3.91 16.10 6.90
CA PHE A 69 -4.71 17.34 6.84
C PHE A 69 -4.85 17.94 5.45
N GLU A 70 -3.79 17.88 4.64
CA GLU A 70 -3.79 18.46 3.29
C GLU A 70 -4.19 17.46 2.20
N ASN A 71 -4.45 16.22 2.57
CA ASN A 71 -4.96 15.20 1.68
C ASN A 71 -6.48 15.31 1.51
N GLY A 72 -7.02 14.64 0.48
CA GLY A 72 -8.45 14.67 0.19
C GLY A 72 -9.28 14.12 1.35
N PHE A 73 -10.30 14.87 1.76
CA PHE A 73 -11.18 14.52 2.88
C PHE A 73 -11.78 13.11 2.73
N ILE A 74 -12.15 12.73 1.50
CA ILE A 74 -12.77 11.43 1.24
C ILE A 74 -11.84 10.27 1.56
N GLU A 75 -10.53 10.42 1.38
CA GLU A 75 -9.56 9.39 1.76
C GLU A 75 -9.48 9.25 3.27
N SER A 76 -9.35 10.36 4.00
CA SER A 76 -9.30 10.32 5.46
C SER A 76 -10.61 9.86 6.08
N PHE A 77 -11.76 10.21 5.48
CA PHE A 77 -13.07 9.71 5.88
C PHE A 77 -13.19 8.19 5.66
N LYS A 78 -12.74 7.69 4.50
CA LYS A 78 -12.69 6.25 4.19
C LYS A 78 -11.77 5.54 5.17
N ASP A 79 -10.57 6.07 5.41
CA ASP A 79 -9.63 5.47 6.35
C ASP A 79 -10.20 5.48 7.76
N ALA A 80 -10.83 6.56 8.21
CA ALA A 80 -11.55 6.55 9.47
C ALA A 80 -12.63 5.46 9.48
N LEU A 81 -13.40 5.23 8.40
CA LEU A 81 -14.34 4.11 8.37
C LEU A 81 -13.65 2.73 8.48
N LEU A 82 -12.51 2.56 7.82
CA LEU A 82 -11.73 1.31 7.82
C LEU A 82 -10.91 1.09 9.11
N SER A 83 -10.56 2.17 9.82
CA SER A 83 -9.63 2.18 10.97
C SER A 83 -10.26 2.63 12.29
N SER A 84 -11.43 3.29 12.27
CA SER A 84 -12.19 3.74 13.46
C SER A 84 -12.87 2.56 14.14
N ASN A 85 -11.99 1.81 14.74
CA ASN A 85 -12.22 0.70 15.59
C ASN A 85 -12.67 1.21 16.96
N LYS A 86 -13.97 1.50 17.12
CA LYS A 86 -14.59 1.33 18.45
C LYS A 86 -14.42 -0.11 18.97
N GLY A 87 -13.95 -1.04 18.13
CA GLY A 87 -13.36 -2.28 18.59
C GLY A 87 -12.05 -2.58 17.90
N GLY A 88 -10.92 -2.05 18.37
CA GLY A 88 -9.61 -2.59 17.94
C GLY A 88 -9.51 -4.08 18.31
N GLU A 89 -10.11 -4.40 19.45
CA GLU A 89 -10.45 -5.77 19.88
C GLU A 89 -11.55 -6.44 19.04
N GLN A 90 -12.55 -5.71 18.52
CA GLN A 90 -13.69 -6.30 17.78
C GLN A 90 -13.47 -6.45 16.27
N ALA A 91 -12.55 -5.69 15.68
CA ALA A 91 -12.19 -5.79 14.26
C ALA A 91 -11.30 -7.00 13.98
N GLY A 92 -10.70 -7.59 15.03
CA GLY A 92 -9.91 -8.80 14.93
C GLY A 92 -8.75 -8.66 13.95
N MET A 93 -8.06 -7.50 13.93
CA MET A 93 -6.89 -7.29 13.07
C MET A 93 -5.88 -8.42 13.31
N LYS A 94 -5.48 -9.08 12.23
CA LYS A 94 -4.49 -10.15 12.24
C LYS A 94 -3.28 -9.74 11.44
N GLN A 95 -2.14 -10.26 11.87
CA GLN A 95 -0.91 -10.24 11.10
C GLN A 95 -0.50 -11.68 10.81
N LEU A 96 0.20 -11.88 9.70
CA LEU A 96 0.80 -13.18 9.39
C LEU A 96 2.02 -13.39 10.28
N GLN A 97 2.10 -14.57 10.90
CA GLN A 97 3.19 -14.92 11.80
C GLN A 97 4.55 -15.00 11.09
N GLU A 98 4.58 -15.16 9.76
CA GLU A 98 5.82 -15.26 8.98
C GLU A 98 6.16 -13.96 8.25
N GLY A 99 5.41 -12.87 8.51
CA GLY A 99 5.55 -11.62 7.76
C GLY A 99 4.60 -11.52 6.57
N MET A 100 4.44 -10.30 6.04
CA MET A 100 3.51 -10.03 4.94
C MET A 100 4.03 -10.50 3.57
N ASP A 101 5.33 -10.78 3.45
CA ASP A 101 5.97 -11.40 2.29
C ASP A 101 5.57 -12.87 2.10
N ALA A 102 5.02 -13.51 3.13
CA ALA A 102 4.38 -14.83 3.00
C ALA A 102 3.26 -14.83 1.94
N VAL A 103 2.56 -13.70 1.73
CA VAL A 103 1.50 -13.59 0.70
C VAL A 103 2.06 -13.74 -0.71
N PRO A 104 2.98 -12.87 -1.20
CA PRO A 104 3.57 -13.05 -2.53
C PRO A 104 4.37 -14.35 -2.65
N ASN A 105 5.09 -14.78 -1.62
CA ASN A 105 5.86 -16.03 -1.64
C ASN A 105 4.97 -17.25 -1.84
N ALA A 106 3.74 -17.23 -1.34
CA ALA A 106 2.79 -18.32 -1.56
C ALA A 106 2.48 -18.53 -3.05
N PHE A 107 2.46 -17.48 -3.89
CA PHE A 107 2.16 -17.61 -5.33
C PHE A 107 3.26 -18.30 -6.13
N VAL A 108 4.51 -18.22 -5.65
CA VAL A 108 5.70 -18.83 -6.30
C VAL A 108 6.17 -20.11 -5.58
N SER A 109 5.49 -20.50 -4.50
CA SER A 109 5.86 -21.70 -3.73
C SER A 109 5.73 -22.96 -4.58
N SER A 110 6.69 -23.87 -4.42
CA SER A 110 6.67 -25.22 -5.01
C SER A 110 5.46 -26.04 -4.59
N ASP A 111 4.84 -25.74 -3.45
CA ASP A 111 3.66 -26.44 -2.95
C ASP A 111 2.44 -26.30 -3.88
N ARG A 112 2.44 -25.25 -4.71
CA ARG A 112 1.41 -25.02 -5.73
C ARG A 112 1.58 -25.86 -6.99
N LYS A 113 2.69 -26.60 -7.13
CA LYS A 113 2.99 -27.47 -8.29
C LYS A 113 2.78 -26.71 -9.61
N GLU A 114 1.93 -27.22 -10.51
CA GLU A 114 1.60 -26.60 -11.80
C GLU A 114 0.92 -25.23 -11.70
N LYS A 115 0.45 -24.83 -10.51
CA LYS A 115 -0.13 -23.50 -10.24
C LYS A 115 0.88 -22.54 -9.60
N SER A 116 2.14 -22.93 -9.47
CA SER A 116 3.21 -22.02 -9.06
C SER A 116 3.54 -21.10 -10.22
N LEU A 117 3.67 -19.80 -9.94
CA LEU A 117 4.01 -18.80 -10.95
C LEU A 117 5.51 -18.57 -11.08
N VAL A 118 6.35 -19.40 -10.44
CA VAL A 118 7.80 -19.18 -10.37
C VAL A 118 8.45 -19.13 -11.76
N ASP A 119 7.99 -19.97 -12.69
CA ASP A 119 8.51 -20.04 -14.06
C ASP A 119 7.84 -18.99 -14.99
N ASP A 120 6.77 -18.34 -14.53
CA ASP A 120 6.07 -17.27 -15.25
C ASP A 120 6.65 -15.88 -14.96
N ILE A 121 7.58 -15.76 -14.00
CA ILE A 121 8.17 -14.48 -13.58
C ILE A 121 9.61 -14.36 -14.11
N ILE A 122 9.84 -13.33 -14.93
CA ILE A 122 11.18 -12.97 -15.39
C ILE A 122 11.76 -11.91 -14.45
N TYR A 123 12.57 -12.33 -13.47
CA TYR A 123 13.27 -11.41 -12.58
C TYR A 123 14.38 -10.64 -13.29
N GLY A 124 14.72 -9.45 -12.78
CA GLY A 124 15.76 -8.59 -13.35
C GLY A 124 15.41 -8.08 -14.76
N ALA A 125 14.12 -7.98 -15.09
CA ALA A 125 13.60 -7.46 -16.34
C ALA A 125 12.89 -6.12 -16.11
N ARG A 126 13.61 -5.02 -16.30
CA ARG A 126 13.08 -3.67 -16.08
C ARG A 126 12.46 -3.14 -17.37
N VAL A 127 11.15 -3.00 -17.41
CA VAL A 127 10.43 -2.45 -18.57
C VAL A 127 10.84 -0.99 -18.80
N THR A 128 11.20 -0.65 -20.03
CA THR A 128 11.65 0.69 -20.43
C THR A 128 10.76 1.31 -21.49
N GLU A 129 10.07 0.49 -22.29
CA GLU A 129 9.15 0.97 -23.32
C GLU A 129 7.97 0.02 -23.50
N ILE A 130 6.79 0.58 -23.75
CA ILE A 130 5.58 -0.12 -24.18
C ILE A 130 5.10 0.46 -25.51
N GLY A 131 4.54 -0.38 -26.37
CA GLY A 131 4.01 0.09 -27.65
C GLY A 131 3.10 -0.90 -28.35
N ILE A 132 2.63 -0.51 -29.52
CA ILE A 132 1.90 -1.38 -30.45
C ILE A 132 2.84 -1.66 -31.63
N LEU A 133 3.00 -2.93 -32.01
CA LEU A 133 3.75 -3.28 -33.21
C LEU A 133 2.93 -2.98 -34.45
N GLU A 134 3.25 -1.88 -35.14
CA GLU A 134 2.63 -1.57 -36.43
C GLU A 134 2.77 -2.76 -37.39
N GLN A 135 1.63 -3.28 -37.87
CA GLN A 135 1.63 -4.30 -38.91
C GLN A 135 1.90 -3.65 -40.26
N SER A 136 2.85 -4.21 -41.00
CA SER A 136 3.24 -3.78 -42.34
C SER A 136 2.31 -4.32 -43.45
N ASP A 137 1.35 -5.19 -43.14
CA ASP A 137 0.44 -5.79 -44.13
C ASP A 137 -1.04 -5.44 -43.84
N PRO A 138 -1.66 -4.56 -44.66
CA PRO A 138 -3.08 -4.19 -44.54
C PRO A 138 -4.08 -5.32 -44.79
N GLN A 139 -3.65 -6.51 -45.25
CA GLN A 139 -4.55 -7.60 -45.67
C GLN A 139 -4.86 -8.63 -44.58
N ILE A 140 -4.28 -8.52 -43.38
CA ILE A 140 -4.55 -9.45 -42.27
C ILE A 140 -5.18 -8.66 -41.11
N PRO A 141 -6.47 -8.87 -40.77
CA PRO A 141 -7.13 -8.19 -39.65
C PRO A 141 -6.75 -8.85 -38.31
N LEU A 142 -5.45 -8.96 -38.02
CA LEU A 142 -4.98 -9.19 -36.65
C LEU A 142 -4.75 -7.81 -36.03
N GLN A 143 -5.53 -7.46 -35.01
CA GLN A 143 -5.22 -6.25 -34.25
C GLN A 143 -3.77 -6.33 -33.73
N ALA A 144 -2.97 -5.32 -34.04
CA ALA A 144 -1.54 -5.30 -33.76
C ALA A 144 -1.21 -5.64 -32.29
N PRO A 145 -0.25 -6.56 -32.03
CA PRO A 145 0.09 -6.97 -30.67
C PRO A 145 0.74 -5.84 -29.89
N VAL A 146 0.58 -5.90 -28.56
CA VAL A 146 1.33 -5.05 -27.65
C VAL A 146 2.76 -5.56 -27.59
N LYS A 147 3.73 -4.65 -27.62
CA LYS A 147 5.15 -4.92 -27.44
C LYS A 147 5.63 -4.27 -26.15
N VAL A 148 6.34 -5.05 -25.36
CA VAL A 148 7.03 -4.58 -24.16
C VAL A 148 8.53 -4.76 -24.38
N THR A 149 9.30 -3.69 -24.21
CA THR A 149 10.75 -3.70 -24.22
C THR A 149 11.26 -3.55 -22.80
N TYR A 150 12.25 -4.35 -22.43
CA TYR A 150 12.83 -4.35 -21.11
C TYR A 150 14.36 -4.50 -21.15
N GLU A 151 15.01 -3.94 -20.14
CA GLU A 151 16.44 -4.07 -19.88
C GLU A 151 16.68 -5.20 -18.88
N VAL A 152 17.62 -6.10 -19.20
CA VAL A 152 18.08 -7.14 -18.27
C VAL A 152 19.07 -6.54 -17.29
N THR A 153 18.71 -6.45 -16.00
CA THR A 153 19.52 -5.79 -14.95
C THR A 153 20.94 -6.36 -14.85
N ALA A 154 21.12 -7.66 -15.12
CA ALA A 154 22.42 -8.32 -14.98
C ALA A 154 23.47 -7.90 -16.03
N ASN A 155 23.05 -7.43 -17.22
CA ASN A 155 23.98 -7.16 -18.33
C ASN A 155 23.56 -6.00 -19.23
N SER A 156 22.51 -5.27 -18.86
CA SER A 156 21.91 -4.15 -19.60
C SER A 156 21.50 -4.47 -21.04
N LEU A 157 21.33 -5.75 -21.40
CA LEU A 157 20.81 -6.12 -22.71
C LEU A 157 19.33 -5.75 -22.81
N THR A 158 18.96 -5.14 -23.93
CA THR A 158 17.58 -4.87 -24.28
C THR A 158 16.94 -6.10 -24.92
N LYS A 159 15.76 -6.49 -24.42
CA LYS A 159 14.92 -7.56 -24.97
C LYS A 159 13.50 -7.04 -25.18
N SER A 160 12.72 -7.77 -25.98
CA SER A 160 11.31 -7.47 -26.18
C SER A 160 10.47 -8.75 -26.16
N ILE A 161 9.22 -8.59 -25.73
CA ILE A 161 8.17 -9.60 -25.75
C ILE A 161 6.91 -8.98 -26.36
N THR A 162 6.11 -9.81 -27.03
CA THR A 162 4.82 -9.44 -27.60
C THR A 162 3.68 -10.21 -26.95
N SER A 163 2.54 -9.57 -26.78
CA SER A 163 1.33 -10.19 -26.24
C SER A 163 0.07 -9.58 -26.83
N ASP A 164 -1.06 -10.28 -26.69
CA ASP A 164 -2.36 -9.74 -27.06
C ASP A 164 -2.73 -8.60 -26.11
N TYR A 165 -2.59 -8.80 -24.80
CA TYR A 165 -2.94 -7.78 -23.81
C TYR A 165 -1.74 -7.44 -22.91
N LEU A 166 -1.75 -6.23 -22.35
CA LEU A 166 -0.78 -5.78 -21.35
C LEU A 166 -1.52 -5.36 -20.08
N ILE A 167 -1.10 -5.88 -18.94
CA ILE A 167 -1.55 -5.44 -17.63
C ILE A 167 -0.45 -4.59 -16.99
N LEU A 168 -0.74 -3.34 -16.70
CA LEU A 168 0.14 -2.44 -15.94
C LEU A 168 -0.26 -2.49 -14.47
N ALA A 169 0.42 -3.36 -13.70
CA ALA A 169 0.24 -3.57 -12.27
C ALA A 169 1.34 -2.89 -11.43
N ILE A 170 1.75 -1.69 -11.85
CA ILE A 170 2.82 -0.89 -11.22
C ILE A 170 2.28 0.48 -10.78
N PRO A 171 2.89 1.14 -9.78
CA PRO A 171 2.52 2.51 -9.42
C PRO A 171 2.60 3.44 -10.62
N TYR A 172 1.68 4.40 -10.71
CA TYR A 172 1.66 5.36 -11.81
C TYR A 172 2.92 6.24 -11.84
N THR A 173 3.51 6.52 -10.68
CA THR A 173 4.78 7.22 -10.58
C THR A 173 5.93 6.45 -11.22
N ALA A 174 5.98 5.13 -11.07
CA ALA A 174 6.92 4.26 -11.79
C ALA A 174 6.60 4.21 -13.29
N GLN A 175 5.31 4.12 -13.64
CA GLN A 175 4.86 4.08 -15.03
C GLN A 175 5.26 5.32 -15.84
N ARG A 176 5.38 6.49 -15.20
CA ARG A 176 5.83 7.74 -15.85
C ARG A 176 7.24 7.65 -16.44
N THR A 177 8.09 6.73 -15.98
CA THR A 177 9.46 6.56 -16.49
C THR A 177 9.53 5.63 -17.70
N ILE A 178 8.44 4.95 -18.04
CA ILE A 178 8.34 4.04 -19.18
C ILE A 178 7.94 4.81 -20.44
N ALA A 179 8.74 4.68 -21.49
CA ALA A 179 8.43 5.26 -22.80
C ALA A 179 7.19 4.59 -23.41
N LYS A 180 6.39 5.36 -24.16
CA LYS A 180 5.20 4.85 -24.84
C LYS A 180 5.30 5.15 -26.33
N SER A 181 5.02 4.17 -27.19
CA SER A 181 4.99 4.41 -28.65
C SER A 181 3.85 5.35 -29.07
N LYS A 182 2.75 5.37 -28.30
CA LYS A 182 1.66 6.34 -28.40
C LYS A 182 1.14 6.69 -27.00
N PRO A 183 0.63 7.92 -26.78
CA PRO A 183 0.06 8.28 -25.47
C PRO A 183 -1.20 7.46 -25.17
N PHE A 184 -1.53 7.35 -23.88
CA PHE A 184 -2.88 6.98 -23.44
C PHE A 184 -3.89 8.09 -23.76
N VAL A 185 -5.17 7.84 -23.53
CA VAL A 185 -6.18 8.90 -23.64
C VAL A 185 -5.84 10.06 -22.69
N PRO A 186 -6.15 11.32 -23.05
CA PRO A 186 -5.66 12.49 -22.30
C PRO A 186 -5.97 12.47 -20.79
N MET A 187 -7.14 11.95 -20.39
CA MET A 187 -7.51 11.84 -18.97
C MET A 187 -6.66 10.81 -18.24
N GLN A 188 -6.30 9.72 -18.90
CA GLN A 188 -5.44 8.68 -18.34
C GLN A 188 -3.99 9.16 -18.22
N GLU A 189 -3.44 9.88 -19.22
CA GLU A 189 -2.12 10.52 -19.10
C GLU A 189 -2.10 11.55 -17.95
N MET A 190 -3.20 12.30 -17.78
CA MET A 190 -3.34 13.24 -16.67
C MET A 190 -3.36 12.52 -15.32
N ALA A 191 -4.10 11.42 -15.20
CA ALA A 191 -4.12 10.61 -13.97
C ALA A 191 -2.74 10.05 -13.65
N VAL A 192 -2.04 9.46 -14.64
CA VAL A 192 -0.67 8.94 -14.50
C VAL A 192 0.30 10.02 -14.00
N ARG A 193 0.13 11.27 -14.46
CA ARG A 193 0.98 12.40 -14.07
C ARG A 193 0.64 12.99 -12.70
N ASP A 194 -0.65 13.18 -12.43
CA ASP A 194 -1.12 14.12 -11.39
C ASP A 194 -1.71 13.43 -10.15
N VAL A 195 -1.99 12.12 -10.21
CA VAL A 195 -2.52 11.40 -9.04
C VAL A 195 -1.54 11.52 -7.88
N ARG A 196 -2.07 11.83 -6.69
CA ARG A 196 -1.26 12.02 -5.49
C ARG A 196 -0.93 10.67 -4.87
N TYR A 197 0.32 10.53 -4.45
CA TYR A 197 0.81 9.45 -3.60
C TYR A 197 1.36 10.06 -2.32
N VAL A 198 1.46 9.24 -1.27
CA VAL A 198 2.08 9.62 0.00
C VAL A 198 3.48 9.02 0.13
N GLU A 199 4.38 9.81 0.69
CA GLU A 199 5.72 9.37 1.10
C GLU A 199 5.64 8.59 2.41
N VAL A 200 6.43 7.53 2.54
CA VAL A 200 6.60 6.77 3.79
C VAL A 200 8.06 6.45 4.03
N THR A 201 8.49 6.60 5.28
CA THR A 201 9.75 6.04 5.76
C THR A 201 9.48 5.17 6.97
N LYS A 202 10.01 3.95 6.95
CA LYS A 202 9.92 2.99 8.06
C LYS A 202 11.31 2.72 8.62
N ILE A 203 11.44 2.69 9.93
CA ILE A 203 12.68 2.33 10.63
C ILE A 203 12.35 1.23 11.64
N LEU A 204 13.06 0.12 11.54
CA LEU A 204 13.01 -1.01 12.45
C LEU A 204 14.24 -0.98 13.35
N LEU A 205 14.06 -1.27 14.64
CA LEU A 205 15.15 -1.44 15.59
C LEU A 205 15.04 -2.79 16.29
N GLN A 206 16.15 -3.53 16.31
CA GLN A 206 16.27 -4.79 17.04
C GLN A 206 16.96 -4.53 18.39
N TYR A 207 16.35 -5.04 19.45
CA TYR A 207 16.91 -5.01 20.79
C TYR A 207 17.18 -6.43 21.30
N LYS A 208 18.26 -6.58 22.08
CA LYS A 208 18.62 -7.84 22.73
C LYS A 208 17.62 -8.29 23.81
N LYS A 209 16.85 -7.33 24.32
CA LYS A 209 15.78 -7.47 25.32
C LYS A 209 14.59 -6.58 24.92
N ARG A 210 13.37 -7.10 25.04
CA ARG A 210 12.12 -6.35 24.88
C ARG A 210 11.83 -5.42 26.08
N TRP A 211 12.64 -4.38 26.22
CA TRP A 211 12.59 -3.46 27.36
C TRP A 211 11.23 -2.76 27.54
N TRP A 212 10.46 -2.60 26.47
CA TRP A 212 9.15 -1.96 26.52
C TRP A 212 8.12 -2.77 27.31
N GLU A 213 8.24 -4.11 27.34
CA GLU A 213 7.32 -4.98 28.09
C GLU A 213 7.35 -4.64 29.60
N GLU A 214 8.54 -4.38 30.14
CA GLU A 214 8.71 -3.98 31.55
C GLU A 214 8.16 -2.57 31.79
N VAL A 215 8.49 -1.61 30.90
CA VAL A 215 8.02 -0.23 31.01
C VAL A 215 6.50 -0.15 30.98
N PHE A 216 5.86 -0.90 30.08
CA PHE A 216 4.40 -0.87 29.93
C PHE A 216 3.71 -1.60 31.08
N ALA A 217 4.25 -2.73 31.54
CA ALA A 217 3.71 -3.43 32.70
C ALA A 217 3.77 -2.57 33.97
N GLU A 218 4.88 -1.85 34.21
CA GLU A 218 5.02 -0.92 35.34
C GLU A 218 4.02 0.25 35.25
N ALA A 219 3.65 0.67 34.04
CA ALA A 219 2.63 1.69 33.79
C ALA A 219 1.19 1.16 33.86
N GLY A 220 0.98 -0.13 34.16
CA GLY A 220 -0.34 -0.77 34.17
C GLY A 220 -0.95 -0.93 32.78
N GLN A 221 -0.11 -1.01 31.74
CA GLN A 221 -0.49 -1.24 30.34
C GLN A 221 -0.17 -2.69 29.92
N GLY A 222 -0.51 -3.05 28.68
CA GLY A 222 -0.17 -4.36 28.10
C GLY A 222 1.32 -4.54 27.80
N LEU A 223 1.68 -5.54 26.99
CA LEU A 223 3.07 -5.82 26.59
C LEU A 223 3.43 -5.31 25.18
N ASP A 224 2.44 -4.78 24.48
CA ASP A 224 2.51 -4.30 23.11
C ASP A 224 1.67 -3.02 22.95
N GLY A 225 1.72 -2.40 21.77
CA GLY A 225 0.90 -1.23 21.48
C GLY A 225 1.54 -0.23 20.53
N GLY A 226 0.95 0.96 20.48
CA GLY A 226 1.42 2.09 19.69
C GLY A 226 1.83 3.26 20.57
N LEU A 227 2.85 3.99 20.15
CA LEU A 227 3.28 5.24 20.75
C LEU A 227 3.27 6.32 19.68
N VAL A 228 2.58 7.43 19.98
CA VAL A 228 2.62 8.65 19.18
C VAL A 228 3.51 9.66 19.91
N SER A 229 4.37 10.36 19.18
CA SER A 229 5.17 11.46 19.69
C SER A 229 5.33 12.56 18.64
N ASP A 230 5.71 13.75 19.09
CA ASP A 230 6.13 14.88 18.25
C ASP A 230 7.61 14.80 17.84
N LEU A 231 8.35 13.80 18.32
CA LEU A 231 9.72 13.53 17.89
C LEU A 231 9.74 12.99 16.45
N PRO A 232 10.83 13.16 15.69
CA PRO A 232 10.94 12.71 14.30
C PRO A 232 10.44 11.29 13.99
N ILE A 233 10.45 10.36 14.95
CA ILE A 233 9.94 9.00 14.80
C ILE A 233 8.42 8.90 14.61
N ARG A 234 7.65 9.91 15.06
CA ARG A 234 6.18 10.05 15.04
C ARG A 234 5.40 8.88 15.62
N TYR A 235 5.34 7.77 14.91
CA TYR A 235 4.61 6.57 15.32
C TYR A 235 5.57 5.39 15.52
N THR A 236 5.55 4.84 16.74
CA THR A 236 6.26 3.61 17.08
C THR A 236 5.26 2.49 17.32
N MET A 237 5.49 1.30 16.74
CA MET A 237 4.69 0.11 17.00
C MET A 237 5.53 -0.94 17.72
N PHE A 238 5.03 -1.39 18.87
CA PHE A 238 5.56 -2.50 19.65
C PHE A 238 4.76 -3.75 19.29
N PRO A 239 5.40 -4.84 18.84
CA PRO A 239 4.69 -6.01 18.33
C PRO A 239 4.03 -6.78 19.46
N LYS A 240 2.91 -7.42 19.16
CA LYS A 240 2.33 -8.45 20.03
C LYS A 240 3.29 -9.64 20.14
N THR A 241 3.75 -9.90 21.36
CA THR A 241 4.72 -10.96 21.67
C THR A 241 4.05 -12.19 22.28
N GLU A 242 2.95 -12.00 23.01
CA GLU A 242 2.17 -13.10 23.58
C GLU A 242 1.58 -14.01 22.49
N GLY A 243 1.87 -15.32 22.59
CA GLY A 243 1.38 -16.34 21.65
C GLY A 243 2.00 -16.27 20.25
N ASN A 244 3.05 -15.48 20.07
CA ASN A 244 3.78 -15.38 18.81
C ASN A 244 5.04 -16.27 18.87
N THR A 245 5.07 -17.28 18.01
CA THR A 245 6.11 -18.31 17.97
C THR A 245 7.50 -17.76 17.65
N GLN A 246 7.59 -16.59 17.00
CA GLN A 246 8.87 -15.93 16.71
C GLN A 246 9.61 -15.49 17.99
N PHE A 247 8.89 -15.34 19.11
CA PHE A 247 9.47 -14.86 20.38
C PHE A 247 9.62 -15.94 21.46
N GLU A 248 9.07 -17.15 21.27
CA GLU A 248 8.98 -18.19 22.31
C GLU A 248 10.32 -18.57 22.97
N ASN A 249 11.42 -18.48 22.22
CA ASN A 249 12.75 -18.88 22.68
C ASN A 249 13.77 -17.74 22.64
N SER A 250 13.30 -16.49 22.67
CA SER A 250 14.17 -15.32 22.56
C SER A 250 13.68 -14.17 23.43
N ASN A 251 14.61 -13.45 24.04
CA ASN A 251 14.33 -12.15 24.67
C ASN A 251 14.45 -10.99 23.68
N ARG A 252 14.86 -11.27 22.44
CA ARG A 252 14.98 -10.24 21.40
C ARG A 252 13.60 -9.77 20.96
N GLY A 253 13.57 -8.58 20.42
CA GLY A 253 12.42 -8.11 19.68
C GLY A 253 12.79 -7.01 18.72
N VAL A 254 11.99 -6.89 17.68
CA VAL A 254 12.08 -5.85 16.68
C VAL A 254 10.85 -4.97 16.79
N ILE A 255 11.03 -3.66 16.82
CA ILE A 255 9.94 -2.69 16.83
C ILE A 255 9.94 -1.89 15.53
N MET A 256 8.77 -1.44 15.10
CA MET A 256 8.68 -0.33 14.14
C MET A 256 8.96 0.94 14.89
N ALA A 257 10.23 1.33 15.00
CA ALA A 257 10.65 2.50 15.76
C ALA A 257 10.12 3.80 15.16
N ALA A 258 10.04 3.89 13.84
CA ALA A 258 9.42 5.00 13.13
C ALA A 258 8.56 4.48 11.99
N TYR A 259 7.32 4.95 11.93
CA TYR A 259 6.45 4.86 10.77
C TYR A 259 5.92 6.25 10.45
N THR A 260 6.60 6.92 9.52
CA THR A 260 6.34 8.31 9.17
C THR A 260 5.72 8.43 7.79
N PHE A 261 5.00 9.54 7.59
CA PHE A 261 4.34 9.88 6.34
C PHE A 261 4.75 11.29 5.90
N GLU A 262 4.59 11.59 4.60
CA GLU A 262 4.70 12.95 4.02
C GLU A 262 6.03 13.62 4.44
N GLN A 263 5.98 14.86 4.91
CA GLN A 263 7.16 15.65 5.26
C GLN A 263 8.08 14.96 6.29
N ASP A 264 7.52 14.24 7.27
CA ASP A 264 8.32 13.49 8.25
C ASP A 264 9.06 12.32 7.57
N ALA A 265 8.41 11.67 6.60
CA ALA A 265 9.03 10.63 5.80
C ALA A 265 10.17 11.18 4.93
N THR A 266 9.99 12.34 4.31
CA THR A 266 11.02 13.03 3.53
C THR A 266 12.23 13.41 4.39
N ILE A 267 11.99 14.01 5.56
CA ILE A 267 13.06 14.44 6.49
C ILE A 267 13.88 13.25 6.98
N LEU A 268 13.24 12.18 7.43
CA LEU A 268 13.98 10.97 7.81
C LEU A 268 14.66 10.32 6.60
N GLY A 269 13.95 10.26 5.47
CA GLY A 269 14.44 9.65 4.23
C GLY A 269 15.72 10.28 3.69
N SER A 270 15.93 11.59 3.91
CA SER A 270 17.12 12.30 3.42
C SER A 270 18.42 11.99 4.20
N LEU A 271 18.33 11.32 5.35
CA LEU A 271 19.50 10.99 6.18
C LEU A 271 20.23 9.76 5.64
N SER A 272 21.46 9.48 6.11
CA SER A 272 22.10 8.19 5.85
C SER A 272 21.35 7.06 6.59
N PRO A 273 21.42 5.79 6.11
CA PRO A 273 20.82 4.65 6.81
C PRO A 273 21.22 4.57 8.29
N GLU A 274 22.50 4.77 8.60
CA GLU A 274 23.04 4.73 9.96
C GLU A 274 22.48 5.85 10.81
N ARG A 275 22.39 7.07 10.25
CA ARG A 275 21.86 8.22 11.00
C ARG A 275 20.36 8.10 11.26
N ARG A 276 19.59 7.51 10.33
CA ARG A 276 18.17 7.19 10.55
C ARG A 276 17.98 6.28 11.76
N ILE A 277 18.73 5.17 11.79
CA ILE A 277 18.70 4.19 12.88
C ILE A 277 19.08 4.87 14.20
N GLN A 278 20.15 5.66 14.20
CA GLN A 278 20.63 6.36 15.40
C GLN A 278 19.59 7.35 15.94
N ILE A 279 18.99 8.19 15.09
CA ILE A 279 17.96 9.15 15.52
C ILE A 279 16.76 8.42 16.12
N ALA A 280 16.31 7.33 15.48
CA ALA A 280 15.17 6.56 15.99
C ALA A 280 15.46 5.98 17.39
N ALA A 281 16.67 5.43 17.57
CA ALA A 281 17.09 4.88 18.87
C ALA A 281 17.27 5.98 19.93
N GLU A 282 17.86 7.12 19.57
CA GLU A 282 18.02 8.29 20.44
C GLU A 282 16.67 8.87 20.89
N ASN A 283 15.69 8.93 19.97
CA ASN A 283 14.34 9.40 20.27
C ASN A 283 13.63 8.48 21.27
N LEU A 284 13.69 7.17 21.09
CA LEU A 284 13.10 6.23 22.06
C LEU A 284 13.80 6.26 23.42
N ASN A 285 15.12 6.39 23.45
CA ASN A 285 15.86 6.54 24.70
C ASN A 285 15.53 7.86 25.41
N ARG A 286 15.22 8.92 24.65
CA ARG A 286 14.75 10.20 25.21
C ARG A 286 13.36 10.06 25.84
N ILE A 287 12.46 9.30 25.22
CA ILE A 287 11.11 9.06 25.77
C ILE A 287 11.19 8.14 26.99
N PHE A 288 12.02 7.09 26.95
CA PHE A 288 12.16 6.09 28.02
C PHE A 288 13.60 5.99 28.54
N PRO A 289 14.13 7.01 29.22
CA PRO A 289 15.53 7.03 29.66
C PRO A 289 15.86 5.92 30.66
N GLY A 290 14.88 5.50 31.49
CA GLY A 290 15.04 4.41 32.45
C GLY A 290 15.29 3.04 31.81
N ALA A 291 14.83 2.83 30.58
CA ALA A 291 14.98 1.57 29.86
C ALA A 291 16.41 1.32 29.36
N LYS A 292 17.25 2.37 29.30
CA LYS A 292 18.62 2.32 28.74
C LYS A 292 18.64 1.62 27.37
N SER A 293 17.69 1.96 26.51
CA SER A 293 17.42 1.21 25.28
C SER A 293 18.63 1.20 24.34
N LEU A 294 19.47 2.23 24.35
CA LEU A 294 20.71 2.28 23.57
C LEU A 294 21.69 1.14 23.92
N ASP A 295 21.82 0.77 25.20
CA ASP A 295 22.69 -0.33 25.63
C ASP A 295 22.18 -1.70 25.16
N LEU A 296 20.90 -1.76 24.80
CA LEU A 296 20.19 -2.96 24.38
C LEU A 296 20.10 -3.09 22.85
N LEU A 297 20.42 -2.03 22.11
CA LEU A 297 20.30 -1.99 20.65
C LEU A 297 21.33 -2.92 20.00
N GLU A 298 20.89 -3.76 19.06
CA GLU A 298 21.78 -4.68 18.33
C GLU A 298 21.89 -4.34 16.84
N ALA A 299 20.77 -3.94 16.23
CA ALA A 299 20.70 -3.66 14.80
C ALA A 299 19.54 -2.73 14.48
N GLY A 300 19.55 -2.16 13.27
CA GLY A 300 18.40 -1.46 12.72
C GLY A 300 18.34 -1.65 11.21
N ALA A 301 17.16 -1.44 10.65
CA ALA A 301 16.91 -1.43 9.22
C ALA A 301 15.96 -0.29 8.89
N SER A 302 15.98 0.21 7.65
CA SER A 302 15.04 1.24 7.22
C SER A 302 14.61 1.04 5.78
N GLN A 303 13.34 1.30 5.49
CA GLN A 303 12.81 1.40 4.14
C GLN A 303 12.37 2.84 3.87
N VAL A 304 12.90 3.46 2.82
CA VAL A 304 12.56 4.81 2.38
C VAL A 304 11.88 4.70 1.02
N PHE A 305 10.55 4.62 1.01
CA PHE A 305 9.78 4.46 -0.23
C PHE A 305 10.01 5.59 -1.25
N PRO A 306 10.22 6.86 -0.83
CA PRO A 306 10.58 7.93 -1.77
C PRO A 306 11.89 7.72 -2.54
N ALA A 307 12.79 6.89 -2.02
CA ALA A 307 14.08 6.57 -2.65
C ALA A 307 14.06 5.21 -3.37
N ASP A 308 12.92 4.52 -3.38
CA ASP A 308 12.77 3.19 -3.99
C ASP A 308 12.23 3.33 -5.41
N GLU A 309 13.10 3.08 -6.40
CA GLU A 309 12.75 3.09 -7.82
C GLU A 309 11.60 2.12 -8.14
N LEU A 310 11.57 0.94 -7.51
CA LEU A 310 10.58 -0.10 -7.79
C LEU A 310 9.22 0.24 -7.19
N ALA A 311 9.20 1.01 -6.10
CA ALA A 311 7.98 1.62 -5.56
C ALA A 311 7.55 2.88 -6.34
N GLY A 312 8.33 3.33 -7.33
CA GLY A 312 8.07 4.55 -8.08
C GLY A 312 8.30 5.82 -7.27
N GLY A 313 9.16 5.78 -6.25
CA GLY A 313 9.47 6.94 -5.42
C GLY A 313 8.32 7.41 -4.52
N SER A 314 7.40 6.52 -4.14
CA SER A 314 6.36 6.79 -3.15
C SER A 314 5.83 5.49 -2.54
N ALA A 315 4.99 5.58 -1.50
CA ALA A 315 4.50 4.39 -0.80
C ALA A 315 3.20 3.83 -1.39
N PHE A 316 2.16 4.66 -1.47
CA PHE A 316 0.84 4.26 -1.99
C PHE A 316 0.02 5.49 -2.40
N CYS A 317 -1.00 5.27 -3.22
CA CYS A 317 -1.92 6.29 -3.71
C CYS A 317 -2.71 6.89 -2.54
N TYR A 318 -2.90 8.20 -2.56
CA TYR A 318 -3.77 8.87 -1.60
C TYR A 318 -4.30 10.14 -2.22
N PHE A 319 -5.54 10.12 -2.66
CA PHE A 319 -6.09 11.22 -3.42
C PHE A 319 -6.00 12.56 -2.68
N GLY A 320 -5.55 13.57 -3.42
CA GLY A 320 -5.77 14.97 -3.06
C GLY A 320 -7.23 15.39 -3.30
N PRO A 321 -7.59 16.64 -2.96
CA PRO A 321 -8.93 17.16 -3.21
C PRO A 321 -9.28 17.08 -4.71
N MET A 322 -10.52 16.69 -5.01
CA MET A 322 -11.11 16.45 -6.33
C MET A 322 -10.54 15.27 -7.12
N GLN A 323 -9.51 14.58 -6.64
CA GLN A 323 -8.86 13.55 -7.44
C GLN A 323 -9.72 12.28 -7.55
N LYS A 324 -10.57 11.98 -6.56
CA LYS A 324 -11.42 10.79 -6.62
C LYS A 324 -12.44 10.89 -7.74
N THR A 325 -13.21 11.96 -7.77
CA THR A 325 -14.24 12.20 -8.81
C THR A 325 -13.62 12.44 -10.18
N LYS A 326 -12.40 12.99 -10.23
CA LYS A 326 -11.69 13.28 -11.48
C LYS A 326 -11.00 12.08 -12.11
N PHE A 327 -10.32 11.25 -11.30
CA PHE A 327 -9.38 10.24 -11.82
C PHE A 327 -9.84 8.80 -11.66
N LEU A 328 -10.57 8.45 -10.59
CA LEU A 328 -10.81 7.03 -10.26
C LEU A 328 -11.43 6.23 -11.41
N ASP A 329 -12.41 6.79 -12.11
CA ASP A 329 -13.07 6.12 -13.25
C ASP A 329 -12.10 5.89 -14.41
N THR A 330 -11.28 6.89 -14.80
CA THR A 330 -10.30 6.70 -15.88
C THR A 330 -9.23 5.68 -15.48
N MET A 331 -8.79 5.70 -14.22
CA MET A 331 -7.72 4.82 -13.72
C MET A 331 -8.11 3.34 -13.75
N GLN A 332 -9.41 3.05 -13.83
CA GLN A 332 -9.96 1.70 -13.90
C GLN A 332 -10.30 1.26 -15.33
N LYS A 333 -10.29 2.17 -16.30
CA LYS A 333 -10.65 1.89 -17.70
C LYS A 333 -9.44 1.42 -18.49
N PRO A 334 -9.60 0.42 -19.37
CA PRO A 334 -8.54 0.05 -20.29
C PRO A 334 -8.25 1.17 -21.31
N ASP A 335 -7.07 1.10 -21.92
CA ASP A 335 -6.59 2.01 -22.94
C ASP A 335 -6.11 1.24 -24.18
N TRP A 336 -5.71 1.98 -25.21
CA TRP A 336 -5.27 1.46 -26.51
C TRP A 336 -6.26 0.49 -27.12
N GLU A 337 -7.54 0.87 -27.15
CA GLU A 337 -8.62 0.04 -27.73
C GLU A 337 -8.72 -1.33 -27.02
N ASN A 338 -8.77 -1.31 -25.68
CA ASN A 338 -8.86 -2.51 -24.85
C ASN A 338 -7.64 -3.44 -24.93
N ARG A 339 -6.45 -2.89 -25.16
CA ARG A 339 -5.19 -3.65 -25.22
C ARG A 339 -4.30 -3.47 -23.99
N VAL A 340 -4.45 -2.35 -23.28
CA VAL A 340 -3.73 -2.06 -22.04
C VAL A 340 -4.71 -1.90 -20.89
N PHE A 341 -4.51 -2.66 -19.82
CA PHE A 341 -5.36 -2.65 -18.63
C PHE A 341 -4.55 -2.21 -17.42
N PHE A 342 -5.20 -1.55 -16.46
CA PHE A 342 -4.54 -1.02 -15.26
C PHE A 342 -4.98 -1.79 -14.01
N ALA A 343 -3.98 -2.23 -13.25
CA ALA A 343 -4.15 -2.91 -11.97
C ALA A 343 -3.20 -2.31 -10.92
N GLY A 344 -3.28 -2.80 -9.69
CA GLY A 344 -2.57 -2.25 -8.54
C GLY A 344 -3.49 -1.41 -7.66
N GLU A 345 -3.02 -1.12 -6.44
CA GLU A 345 -3.85 -0.48 -5.42
C GLU A 345 -4.38 0.88 -5.86
N GLN A 346 -3.59 1.66 -6.62
CA GLN A 346 -3.98 2.98 -7.11
C GLN A 346 -5.21 2.95 -8.04
N ALA A 347 -5.46 1.83 -8.72
CA ALA A 347 -6.62 1.66 -9.57
C ALA A 347 -7.82 1.06 -8.80
N SER A 348 -7.96 1.32 -7.50
CA SER A 348 -9.00 0.70 -6.65
C SER A 348 -9.70 1.72 -5.75
N PHE A 349 -10.73 1.31 -5.03
CA PHE A 349 -11.32 2.15 -3.99
C PHE A 349 -10.52 2.12 -2.67
N THR A 350 -9.65 1.13 -2.48
CA THR A 350 -9.03 0.80 -1.20
C THR A 350 -7.53 1.05 -1.22
N HIS A 351 -7.14 2.30 -1.49
CA HIS A 351 -5.74 2.70 -1.52
C HIS A 351 -4.98 2.40 -0.23
N GLY A 352 -3.71 2.05 -0.35
CA GLY A 352 -2.82 1.71 0.77
C GLY A 352 -2.99 0.31 1.35
N TRP A 353 -3.92 -0.50 0.80
CA TRP A 353 -4.19 -1.87 1.25
C TRP A 353 -4.05 -2.90 0.14
N ILE A 354 -3.60 -4.12 0.50
CA ILE A 354 -3.55 -5.28 -0.41
C ILE A 354 -4.94 -5.58 -1.00
N GLN A 355 -6.02 -5.32 -0.24
CA GLN A 355 -7.39 -5.45 -0.72
C GLN A 355 -7.64 -4.63 -2.01
N GLY A 356 -7.07 -3.43 -2.11
CA GLY A 356 -7.18 -2.60 -3.31
C GLY A 356 -6.49 -3.22 -4.52
N ALA A 357 -5.30 -3.81 -4.32
CA ALA A 357 -4.60 -4.52 -5.37
C ALA A 357 -5.38 -5.76 -5.86
N PHE A 358 -6.01 -6.52 -4.96
CA PHE A 358 -6.87 -7.65 -5.33
C PHE A 358 -8.14 -7.22 -6.07
N GLU A 359 -8.80 -6.16 -5.61
CA GLU A 359 -9.97 -5.58 -6.28
C GLU A 359 -9.63 -5.21 -7.73
N ALA A 360 -8.53 -4.49 -7.92
CA ALA A 360 -8.08 -4.06 -9.23
C ALA A 360 -7.67 -5.24 -10.13
N GLY A 361 -6.97 -6.23 -9.58
CA GLY A 361 -6.59 -7.44 -10.31
C GLY A 361 -7.80 -8.25 -10.80
N LEU A 362 -8.79 -8.47 -9.93
CA LEU A 362 -10.03 -9.17 -10.30
C LEU A 362 -10.81 -8.43 -11.38
N ARG A 363 -10.96 -7.10 -11.25
CA ARG A 363 -11.60 -6.27 -12.27
C ARG A 363 -10.86 -6.38 -13.61
N CYS A 364 -9.54 -6.31 -13.60
CA CYS A 364 -8.72 -6.40 -14.82
C CYS A 364 -8.95 -7.72 -15.56
N VAL A 365 -8.99 -8.85 -14.82
CA VAL A 365 -9.29 -10.17 -15.41
C VAL A 365 -10.68 -10.20 -16.03
N GLN A 366 -11.69 -9.63 -15.38
CA GLN A 366 -13.05 -9.55 -15.92
C GLN A 366 -13.13 -8.70 -17.19
N GLN A 367 -12.42 -7.58 -17.22
CA GLN A 367 -12.38 -6.71 -18.40
C GLN A 367 -11.71 -7.41 -19.59
N ILE A 368 -10.57 -8.07 -19.38
CA ILE A 368 -9.88 -8.84 -20.43
C ILE A 368 -10.76 -9.97 -20.94
N TRP A 369 -11.39 -10.72 -20.03
CA TRP A 369 -12.29 -11.82 -20.41
C TRP A 369 -13.46 -11.34 -21.27
N SER A 370 -14.07 -10.20 -20.91
CA SER A 370 -15.20 -9.64 -21.66
C SER A 370 -14.79 -9.28 -23.09
N VAL A 371 -13.63 -8.65 -23.24
CA VAL A 371 -13.08 -8.27 -24.56
C VAL A 371 -12.75 -9.52 -25.39
N ALA A 372 -12.06 -10.49 -24.80
CA ALA A 372 -11.68 -11.71 -25.50
C ALA A 372 -12.89 -12.52 -26.01
N VAL A 373 -13.97 -12.61 -25.22
CA VAL A 373 -15.19 -13.31 -25.63
C VAL A 373 -15.98 -12.52 -26.67
N GLU A 374 -16.01 -11.18 -26.59
CA GLU A 374 -16.63 -10.33 -27.60
C GLU A 374 -15.91 -10.42 -28.95
N ASP A 375 -14.58 -10.50 -28.94
CA ASP A 375 -13.75 -10.69 -30.14
C ASP A 375 -13.93 -12.08 -30.76
N GLU A 376 -14.15 -13.13 -29.96
CA GLU A 376 -14.46 -14.49 -30.48
C GLU A 376 -15.87 -14.60 -31.09
N ALA A 377 -16.79 -13.69 -30.73
CA ALA A 377 -18.17 -13.71 -31.20
C ALA A 377 -18.40 -12.90 -32.50
N GLN A 378 -17.41 -12.13 -32.96
CA GLN A 378 -17.42 -11.35 -34.21
C GLN A 378 -16.70 -12.10 -35.33
#